data_AF-A0A955HJU1-F1
#
_entry.id   AF-A0A955HJU1-F1
#
_cell.length_a   1.000
_cell.length_b   1.000
_cell.length_c   1.000
_cell.angle_alpha   90.00
_cell.angle_beta   90.00
_cell.angle_gamma   90.00
#
_symmetry.space_group_name_H-M   'P 1'
#
loop_
_entity.id
_entity.type
_entity.pdbx_description
1 polymer ?
#
loop_
_entity_poly.entity_id
_entity_poly.type
_entity_poly.pdbx_seq_one_letter_code
_entity_poly.pdbx_strand_id
1 'polypeptide(L)'
;MADDYLVVFEYTKEAGAYAGNRYYTCFDNSEDFKQTCTDEWLAETNQKVVEAGVSVGRAGYLCSSVPLGPRIRALMQEYEDVPEVIPTVLAIEVSNR
;
A
#
# COMPACT_ATOMS: atom_id res chain seq x y z
N MET A 1 -17.41 19.08 -9.93
CA MET A 1 -16.92 18.02 -9.03
C MET A 1 -16.02 18.73 -8.04
N ALA A 2 -16.19 18.52 -6.74
CA ALA A 2 -15.24 19.08 -5.78
C ALA A 2 -13.86 18.50 -6.14
N ASP A 3 -12.84 19.35 -6.25
CA ASP A 3 -11.51 18.88 -6.55
C ASP A 3 -11.03 18.08 -5.32
N ASP A 4 -11.07 16.74 -5.41
CA ASP A 4 -10.65 15.83 -4.35
C ASP A 4 -9.27 16.25 -3.79
N TYR A 5 -9.15 16.35 -2.47
CA TYR A 5 -7.90 16.71 -1.81
C TYR A 5 -6.97 15.49 -1.75
N LEU A 6 -6.11 15.37 -2.76
CA LEU A 6 -5.18 14.25 -2.90
C LEU A 6 -3.95 14.40 -2.00
N VAL A 7 -3.61 13.33 -1.30
CA VAL A 7 -2.43 13.25 -0.43
C VAL A 7 -1.64 12.00 -0.76
N VAL A 8 -0.32 12.15 -0.89
CA VAL A 8 0.63 11.07 -1.12
C VAL A 8 1.28 10.69 0.21
N PHE A 9 1.21 9.41 0.54
CA PHE A 9 1.84 8.83 1.71
C PHE A 9 3.05 7.99 1.30
N GLU A 10 4.01 7.87 2.21
CA GLU A 10 5.12 6.91 2.12
C GLU A 10 5.14 6.06 3.38
N TYR A 11 5.25 4.75 3.21
CA TYR A 11 5.50 3.84 4.32
C TYR A 11 6.88 4.10 4.92
N THR A 12 6.91 4.30 6.24
CA THR A 12 8.12 4.50 7.02
C THR A 12 8.91 3.20 7.17
N LYS A 13 10.05 3.23 7.87
CA LYS A 13 10.89 2.03 8.04
C LYS A 13 10.20 0.97 8.90
N GLU A 14 9.35 1.43 9.79
CA GLU A 14 8.57 0.66 10.76
C GLU A 14 7.52 -0.23 10.07
N ALA A 15 7.14 0.10 8.82
CA ALA A 15 6.27 -0.72 7.98
C ALA A 15 6.97 -1.96 7.37
N GLY A 16 8.24 -2.22 7.70
CA GLY A 16 8.95 -3.44 7.29
C GLY A 16 9.11 -3.56 5.78
N ALA A 17 8.60 -4.64 5.18
CA ALA A 17 8.74 -4.93 3.75
C ALA A 17 8.16 -3.83 2.85
N TYR A 18 7.15 -3.11 3.34
CA TYR A 18 6.48 -2.02 2.62
C TYR A 18 7.26 -0.69 2.67
N ALA A 19 8.28 -0.58 3.51
CA ALA A 19 9.05 0.65 3.72
C ALA A 19 9.56 1.27 2.42
N GLY A 20 9.25 2.56 2.24
CA GLY A 20 9.61 3.38 1.08
C GLY A 20 8.64 3.28 -0.10
N ASN A 21 7.61 2.44 -0.03
CA ASN A 21 6.52 2.47 -1.02
C ASN A 21 5.64 3.70 -0.80
N ARG A 22 5.11 4.22 -1.91
CA ARG A 22 4.21 5.36 -1.92
C ARG A 22 2.90 5.00 -2.57
N TYR A 23 1.84 5.59 -2.03
CA TYR A 23 0.51 5.54 -2.58
C TYR A 23 -0.17 6.89 -2.34
N TYR A 24 -1.30 7.14 -3.00
CA TYR A 24 -2.10 8.33 -2.76
C TYR A 24 -3.55 7.96 -2.49
N THR A 25 -4.22 8.80 -1.71
CA THR A 25 -5.67 8.72 -1.46
C THR A 25 -6.29 10.11 -1.55
N CYS A 26 -7.61 10.15 -1.67
CA CYS A 26 -8.40 11.37 -1.69
C CYS A 26 -9.05 11.62 -0.34
N PHE A 27 -9.18 12.90 0.01
CA PHE A 27 -9.99 13.42 1.11
C PHE A 27 -11.00 14.42 0.56
N ASP A 28 -12.08 14.66 1.29
CA ASP A 28 -13.13 15.59 0.83
C ASP A 28 -12.59 17.03 0.72
N ASN A 29 -11.66 17.40 1.61
CA ASN A 29 -10.97 18.68 1.63
C ASN A 29 -9.77 18.63 2.60
N SER A 30 -9.07 19.76 2.75
CA SER A 30 -7.90 19.84 3.64
C SER A 30 -8.24 19.73 5.14
N GLU A 31 -9.48 20.04 5.55
CA GLU A 31 -9.89 19.92 6.95
C GLU A 31 -10.17 18.46 7.31
N ASP A 32 -10.85 17.73 6.43
CA ASP A 32 -11.06 16.28 6.52
C ASP A 32 -9.71 15.54 6.63
N PHE A 33 -8.75 15.88 5.78
CA PHE A 33 -7.38 15.35 5.88
C PHE A 33 -6.76 15.62 7.26
N LYS A 34 -6.85 16.83 7.80
CA LYS A 34 -6.25 17.17 9.11
C LYS A 34 -6.94 16.48 10.28
N GLN A 35 -8.24 16.21 10.17
CA GLN A 35 -8.99 15.48 11.19
C GLN A 35 -8.68 13.98 11.17
N THR A 36 -8.47 13.42 9.97
CA THR A 36 -8.20 11.99 9.79
C THR A 36 -6.74 11.65 10.03
N CYS A 37 -5.81 12.40 9.43
CA CYS A 37 -4.37 12.11 9.47
C CYS A 37 -3.66 12.87 10.58
N THR A 38 -3.97 12.52 11.83
CA THR A 38 -3.22 13.00 13.00
C THR A 38 -1.82 12.38 13.07
N ASP A 39 -0.92 12.98 13.84
CA ASP A 39 0.42 12.42 14.07
C ASP A 39 0.35 11.01 14.70
N GLU A 40 -0.64 10.77 15.56
CA GLU A 40 -0.89 9.46 16.17
C GLU A 40 -1.31 8.43 15.12
N TRP A 41 -2.25 8.78 14.24
CA TRP A 41 -2.69 7.90 13.15
C TRP A 41 -1.53 7.58 12.19
N LEU A 42 -0.71 8.58 11.84
CA LEU A 42 0.48 8.38 11.00
C LEU A 42 1.49 7.43 11.66
N ALA A 43 1.69 7.54 12.97
CA ALA A 43 2.57 6.65 13.72
C ALA A 43 2.00 5.21 13.78
N GLU A 44 0.71 5.04 14.08
CA GLU A 44 0.06 3.72 14.16
C GLU A 44 0.03 2.99 12.82
N THR A 45 -0.10 3.74 11.73
CA THR A 45 -0.11 3.20 10.36
C THR A 45 1.27 3.07 9.75
N ASN A 46 2.33 3.48 10.46
CA ASN A 46 3.71 3.54 9.98
C ASN A 46 3.86 4.34 8.68
N GLN A 47 3.21 5.49 8.58
CA GLN A 47 3.18 6.32 7.38
C GLN A 47 3.67 7.74 7.65
N LYS A 48 4.10 8.41 6.58
CA LYS A 48 4.35 9.85 6.58
C LYS A 48 3.77 10.48 5.33
N VAL A 49 3.38 11.73 5.44
CA VAL A 49 2.93 12.54 4.30
C VAL A 49 4.14 12.96 3.46
N VAL A 50 4.11 12.67 2.17
CA VAL A 50 5.11 13.13 1.20
C VAL A 50 4.70 14.50 0.65
N GLU A 51 3.45 14.62 0.21
CA GLU A 51 2.90 15.85 -0.39
C GLU A 51 1.36 15.81 -0.29
N ALA A 52 0.73 16.94 0.01
CA ALA A 52 -0.72 17.07 0.20
C ALA A 52 -1.30 18.19 -0.68
N GLY A 53 -2.54 18.03 -1.13
CA GLY A 53 -3.19 18.98 -2.04
C GLY A 53 -2.59 18.96 -3.45
N VAL A 54 -2.19 17.78 -3.93
CA VAL A 54 -1.53 17.62 -5.24
C VAL A 54 -2.52 17.29 -6.35
N SER A 55 -2.13 17.52 -7.61
CA SER A 55 -2.91 16.99 -8.75
C SER A 55 -2.72 15.49 -8.90
N VAL A 56 -3.67 14.81 -9.56
CA VAL A 56 -3.57 13.37 -9.88
C VAL A 56 -2.27 13.05 -10.65
N GLY A 57 -1.88 13.92 -11.60
CA GLY A 57 -0.63 13.73 -12.35
C GLY A 57 0.62 13.78 -11.47
N ARG A 58 0.65 14.70 -10.48
CA ARG A 58 1.74 14.80 -9.50
C ARG A 58 1.76 13.59 -8.57
N ALA A 59 0.59 13.15 -8.10
CA ALA A 59 0.47 11.96 -7.26
C ALA A 59 0.97 10.70 -7.98
N GLY A 60 0.55 10.50 -9.24
CA GLY A 60 1.01 9.40 -10.09
C GLY A 60 2.51 9.45 -10.36
N TYR A 61 3.08 10.62 -10.60
CA TYR A 61 4.52 10.80 -10.74
C TYR A 61 5.26 10.40 -9.45
N LEU A 62 4.82 10.89 -8.30
CA LEU A 62 5.47 10.59 -7.01
C LEU A 62 5.44 9.09 -6.69
N CYS A 63 4.34 8.40 -6.97
CA CYS A 63 4.23 6.95 -6.77
C CYS A 63 5.07 6.15 -7.77
N SER A 64 5.07 6.56 -9.05
CA SER A 64 5.86 5.89 -10.10
C SER A 64 7.37 6.09 -9.92
N SER A 65 7.80 7.19 -9.29
CA SER A 65 9.21 7.50 -8.99
C SER A 65 9.83 6.66 -7.87
N VAL A 66 9.03 5.84 -7.15
CA VAL A 66 9.54 4.94 -6.11
C VAL A 66 10.52 3.94 -6.74
N PRO A 67 11.74 3.77 -6.16
CA PRO A 67 12.70 2.79 -6.64
C PRO A 67 12.11 1.37 -6.68
N LEU A 68 12.62 0.52 -7.56
CA LEU A 68 12.13 -0.87 -7.69
C LEU A 68 12.33 -1.71 -6.42
N GLY A 69 13.37 -1.43 -5.63
CA GLY A 69 13.71 -2.19 -4.41
C GLY A 69 12.56 -2.30 -3.40
N PRO A 70 11.99 -1.17 -2.90
CA PRO A 70 10.78 -1.18 -2.09
C PRO A 70 9.60 -1.98 -2.66
N ARG A 71 9.36 -1.91 -3.97
CA ARG A 71 8.27 -2.63 -4.62
C ARG A 71 8.49 -4.14 -4.62
N ILE A 72 9.71 -4.58 -4.91
CA ILE A 72 10.08 -6.00 -4.89
C ILE A 72 9.92 -6.59 -3.49
N ARG A 73 10.36 -5.87 -2.44
CA ARG A 73 10.21 -6.33 -1.06
C ARG A 73 8.75 -6.49 -0.65
N ALA A 74 7.91 -5.51 -0.96
CA ALA A 74 6.47 -5.59 -0.69
C ALA A 74 5.84 -6.78 -1.43
N LEU A 75 6.18 -6.97 -2.71
CA LEU A 75 5.68 -8.11 -3.49
C LEU A 75 6.08 -9.46 -2.86
N MET A 76 7.33 -9.60 -2.42
CA MET A 76 7.78 -10.83 -1.76
C MET A 76 7.00 -11.12 -0.47
N GLN A 77 6.75 -10.10 0.34
CA GLN A 77 5.93 -10.22 1.55
C GLN A 77 4.50 -10.68 1.21
N GLU A 78 3.87 -10.05 0.22
CA GLU A 78 2.51 -10.43 -0.22
C GLU A 78 2.46 -11.89 -0.68
N TYR A 79 3.50 -12.41 -1.33
CA TYR A 79 3.61 -13.81 -1.74
C TYR A 79 3.78 -14.77 -0.55
N GLU A 80 4.57 -14.41 0.45
CA GLU A 80 4.74 -15.20 1.67
C GLU A 80 3.45 -15.29 2.49
N ASP A 81 2.65 -14.22 2.48
CA ASP A 81 1.37 -14.13 3.18
C ASP A 81 0.21 -14.82 2.44
N VAL A 82 0.42 -15.32 1.20
CA VAL A 82 -0.57 -16.17 0.53
C VAL A 82 -0.56 -17.54 1.21
N PRO A 83 -1.68 -17.98 1.82
CA PRO A 83 -1.74 -19.31 2.39
C PRO A 83 -1.44 -20.34 1.30
N GLU A 84 -0.47 -21.20 1.56
CA GLU A 84 -0.11 -22.30 0.68
C GLU A 84 -1.39 -23.12 0.44
N VAL A 85 -1.92 -23.06 -0.79
CA VAL A 85 -2.98 -23.98 -1.20
C VAL A 85 -2.32 -25.34 -1.25
N ILE A 86 -2.38 -26.10 -0.15
CA ILE A 86 -2.03 -27.52 -0.15
C ILE A 86 -2.88 -28.11 -1.26
N PRO A 87 -2.30 -28.59 -2.38
CA PRO A 87 -3.08 -29.32 -3.34
C PRO A 87 -3.52 -30.56 -2.57
N THR A 88 -4.80 -30.63 -2.21
CA THR A 88 -5.40 -31.87 -1.76
C THR A 88 -5.09 -32.84 -2.86
N VAL A 89 -4.13 -33.73 -2.60
CA VAL A 89 -3.74 -34.80 -3.51
C VAL A 89 -5.06 -35.43 -3.89
N LEU A 90 -5.44 -35.23 -5.15
CA LEU A 90 -6.46 -35.99 -5.84
C LEU A 90 -5.93 -37.42 -5.75
N ALA A 91 -6.27 -38.10 -4.66
CA ALA A 91 -6.28 -39.54 -4.58
C ALA A 91 -7.37 -39.95 -5.56
N ILE A 92 -7.02 -39.90 -6.84
CA ILE A 92 -7.63 -40.74 -7.85
C ILE A 92 -7.35 -42.13 -7.31
N GLU A 93 -8.33 -42.71 -6.65
CA GLU A 93 -8.48 -44.15 -6.56
C GLU A 93 -8.35 -44.65 -8.00
N VAL A 94 -7.13 -45.00 -8.39
CA VAL A 94 -6.92 -45.91 -9.49
C VAL A 94 -7.48 -47.22 -8.94
N SER A 95 -8.78 -47.43 -9.19
CA SER A 95 -9.46 -48.68 -8.97
C SER A 95 -8.66 -49.76 -9.73
N ASN A 96 -7.75 -50.41 -9.03
CA ASN A 96 -7.11 -51.61 -9.52
C ASN A 96 -8.17 -52.70 -9.51
N ARG A 97 -8.60 -53.02 -10.73
CA ARG A 97 -9.13 -54.32 -11.12
C ARG A 97 -8.21 -55.45 -10.70
#